data_AF-A0A8D8D2P5-F1
#
_entry.id   AF-A0A8D8D2P5-F1
#
_cell.length_a   1.000
_cell.length_b   1.000
_cell.length_c   1.000
_cell.angle_alpha   90.00
_cell.angle_beta   90.00
_cell.angle_gamma   90.00
#
_symmetry.space_group_name_H-M   'P 1'
#
loop_
_entity.id
_entity.type
_entity.pdbx_description
1 polymer ?
#
loop_
_entity_poly.entity_id
_entity_poly.type
_entity_poly.pdbx_seq_one_letter_code
_entity_poly.pdbx_strand_id
1 'polypeptide(L)'
;MKGRQRIGNNHNLNTVKLMYNYFVSLNSESQAIEGKLSLKWTLIWKNCSESFLEMKDRAKMFGFVNDLLPNKEKLLSYNIGNLTSAVCDKCGGIDSNSHRIKECPRAKEVWEWSSRIVQNRYKMNVVDLEDILQLDLDEKSESEKAALWLAVKTISYNFRISEPSLFVLKQEIREHRWNERKNIRIIFGNSLNIC
;
A
#
# COMPACT_ATOMS: atom_id res chain seq x y z
N MET A 1 6.13 -17.61 -62.92
CA MET A 1 5.80 -18.44 -61.75
C MET A 1 7.03 -18.57 -60.86
N LYS A 2 7.06 -17.91 -59.69
CA LYS A 2 8.02 -18.20 -58.62
C LYS A 2 7.27 -18.12 -57.29
N GLY A 3 7.17 -19.26 -56.62
CA GLY A 3 6.43 -19.43 -55.37
C GLY A 3 7.12 -18.76 -54.20
N ARG A 4 6.34 -18.10 -53.35
CA ARG A 4 6.78 -17.61 -52.03
C ARG A 4 6.82 -18.79 -51.06
N GLN A 5 8.01 -19.21 -50.63
CA GLN A 5 8.17 -20.05 -49.45
C GLN A 5 7.91 -19.20 -48.20
N ARG A 6 6.94 -19.63 -47.38
CA ARG A 6 6.74 -19.12 -46.02
C ARG A 6 7.86 -19.67 -45.15
N ILE A 7 8.78 -18.81 -44.73
CA ILE A 7 9.75 -19.13 -43.68
C ILE A 7 8.99 -19.09 -42.36
N GLY A 8 8.73 -20.28 -41.80
CA GLY A 8 8.09 -20.43 -40.50
C GLY A 8 9.01 -19.96 -39.38
N ASN A 9 8.51 -19.05 -38.54
CA ASN A 9 9.13 -18.52 -37.32
C ASN A 9 9.21 -19.58 -36.20
N ASN A 10 9.88 -20.71 -36.43
CA ASN A 10 10.05 -21.76 -35.42
C ASN A 10 11.18 -21.50 -34.41
N HIS A 11 12.00 -20.46 -34.62
CA HIS A 11 13.14 -20.17 -33.74
C HIS A 11 12.81 -19.39 -32.46
N ASN A 12 11.57 -18.92 -32.28
CA ASN A 12 11.23 -18.06 -31.12
C ASN A 12 10.61 -18.83 -29.94
N LEU A 13 9.91 -19.93 -30.19
CA LEU A 13 9.21 -20.71 -29.16
C LEU A 13 10.17 -21.51 -28.27
N ASN A 14 11.24 -22.05 -28.83
CA ASN A 14 12.25 -22.78 -28.04
C ASN A 14 13.01 -21.86 -27.09
N THR A 15 13.29 -20.62 -27.50
CA THR A 15 13.98 -19.63 -26.67
C THR A 15 13.10 -19.19 -25.50
N VAL A 16 11.81 -18.93 -25.74
CA VAL A 16 10.86 -18.57 -24.68
C VAL A 16 10.67 -19.73 -23.69
N LYS A 17 10.57 -20.97 -24.20
CA LYS A 17 10.44 -22.16 -23.34
C LYS A 17 11.71 -22.42 -22.51
N LEU A 18 12.89 -22.21 -23.10
CA LEU A 18 14.17 -22.31 -22.40
C LEU A 18 14.32 -21.22 -21.35
N MET A 19 13.95 -19.97 -21.66
CA MET A 19 13.92 -18.86 -20.69
C MET A 19 12.93 -19.15 -19.56
N TYR A 20 11.73 -19.61 -19.88
CA TYR A 20 10.72 -19.99 -18.88
C TYR A 20 11.23 -21.09 -17.97
N ASN A 21 11.77 -22.18 -18.53
CA ASN A 21 12.32 -23.29 -17.76
C ASN A 21 13.52 -22.84 -16.90
N TYR A 22 14.36 -21.95 -17.42
CA TYR A 22 15.46 -21.36 -16.68
C TYR A 22 14.95 -20.55 -15.48
N PHE A 23 14.01 -19.62 -15.68
CA PHE A 23 13.42 -18.84 -14.58
C PHE A 23 12.66 -19.71 -13.57
N VAL A 24 11.95 -20.75 -14.02
CA VAL A 24 11.29 -21.71 -13.14
C VAL A 24 12.30 -22.54 -12.36
N SER A 25 13.43 -22.91 -12.97
CA SER A 25 14.51 -23.65 -12.28
C SER A 25 15.30 -22.78 -11.30
N LEU A 26 15.30 -21.46 -11.49
CA LEU A 26 15.90 -20.48 -10.58
C LEU A 26 15.00 -20.14 -9.38
N ASN A 27 13.70 -20.45 -9.45
CA ASN A 27 12.81 -20.42 -8.30
C ASN A 27 13.18 -21.59 -7.36
N SER A 28 14.30 -21.44 -6.65
CA SER A 28 14.40 -21.95 -5.28
C SER A 28 13.12 -21.55 -4.56
N GLU A 29 12.50 -22.52 -3.89
CA GLU A 29 11.24 -22.35 -3.16
C GLU A 29 11.19 -20.96 -2.54
N SER A 30 10.30 -20.12 -3.05
CA SER A 30 10.06 -18.78 -2.54
C SER A 30 9.75 -18.91 -1.04
N GLN A 31 10.75 -18.68 -0.19
CA GLN A 31 10.59 -18.59 1.26
C GLN A 31 9.87 -17.27 1.58
N ALA A 32 8.59 -17.16 1.24
CA ALA A 32 7.75 -16.03 1.65
C ALA A 32 6.23 -16.23 1.52
N ILE A 33 5.71 -17.46 1.35
CA ILE A 33 4.25 -17.63 1.13
C ILE A 33 3.49 -18.02 2.40
N GLU A 34 4.11 -18.71 3.36
CA GLU A 34 3.36 -19.25 4.52
C GLU A 34 2.68 -18.18 5.39
N GLY A 35 3.28 -16.99 5.56
CA GLY A 35 2.68 -15.90 6.33
C GLY A 35 1.52 -15.16 5.65
N LYS A 36 1.36 -15.30 4.33
CA LYS A 36 0.35 -14.57 3.53
C LYS A 36 -0.89 -15.39 3.19
N LEU A 37 -0.92 -16.68 3.50
CA LEU A 37 -2.05 -17.58 3.21
C LEU A 37 -3.27 -17.32 4.11
N SER A 38 -3.07 -16.76 5.31
CA SER A 38 -4.15 -16.42 6.24
C SER A 38 -4.86 -15.10 5.93
N LEU A 39 -4.30 -14.28 5.03
CA LEU A 39 -4.85 -12.98 4.68
C LEU A 39 -6.09 -13.14 3.80
N LYS A 40 -7.14 -12.39 4.14
CA LYS A 40 -8.38 -12.34 3.35
C LYS A 40 -8.20 -11.45 2.10
N TRP A 41 -7.42 -11.93 1.14
CA TRP A 41 -7.03 -11.17 -0.06
C TRP A 41 -8.21 -10.55 -0.81
N THR A 42 -9.33 -11.27 -0.93
CA THR A 42 -10.55 -10.75 -1.57
C THR A 42 -11.06 -9.48 -0.88
N LEU A 43 -11.06 -9.45 0.46
CA LEU A 43 -11.48 -8.28 1.23
C LEU A 43 -10.47 -7.15 1.12
N ILE A 44 -9.18 -7.46 1.22
CA ILE A 44 -8.10 -6.47 1.05
C ILE A 44 -8.25 -5.78 -0.31
N TRP A 45 -8.44 -6.55 -1.39
CA TRP A 45 -8.59 -5.99 -2.73
C TRP A 45 -9.89 -5.22 -2.91
N LYS A 46 -10.99 -5.70 -2.34
CA LYS A 46 -12.26 -4.98 -2.32
C LYS A 46 -12.10 -3.61 -1.64
N ASN A 47 -11.54 -3.60 -0.43
CA ASN A 47 -11.33 -2.39 0.36
C ASN A 47 -10.36 -1.41 -0.29
N CYS A 48 -9.25 -1.89 -0.86
CA CYS A 48 -8.32 -1.05 -1.62
C CYS A 48 -8.91 -0.48 -2.93
N SER A 49 -10.03 -1.03 -3.41
CA SER A 49 -10.64 -0.65 -4.69
C SER A 49 -11.86 0.25 -4.53
N GLU A 50 -12.20 0.65 -3.31
CA GLU A 50 -13.34 1.52 -3.02
C GLU A 50 -13.31 2.83 -3.81
N SER A 51 -14.47 3.23 -4.33
CA SER A 51 -14.59 4.36 -5.26
C SER A 51 -14.33 5.72 -4.60
N PHE A 52 -14.51 5.82 -3.28
CA PHE A 52 -14.23 7.02 -2.50
C PHE A 52 -12.74 7.21 -2.20
N LEU A 53 -11.88 6.26 -2.57
CA LEU A 53 -10.42 6.39 -2.45
C LEU A 53 -9.82 7.04 -3.70
N GLU A 54 -8.96 8.04 -3.50
CA GLU A 54 -8.25 8.68 -4.59
C GLU A 54 -7.37 7.67 -5.35
N MET A 55 -7.28 7.79 -6.68
CA MET A 55 -6.52 6.84 -7.51
C MET A 55 -5.06 6.69 -7.07
N LYS A 56 -4.40 7.79 -6.68
CA LYS A 56 -3.02 7.74 -6.17
C LYS A 56 -2.89 6.95 -4.86
N ASP A 57 -3.91 7.00 -4.00
CA ASP A 57 -3.91 6.31 -2.73
C ASP A 57 -4.14 4.81 -2.97
N ARG A 58 -5.06 4.45 -3.88
CA ARG A 58 -5.26 3.05 -4.34
C ARG A 58 -4.00 2.44 -4.94
N ALA A 59 -3.30 3.18 -5.80
CA ALA A 59 -2.04 2.71 -6.40
C ALA A 59 -0.95 2.46 -5.36
N LYS A 60 -0.82 3.35 -4.37
CA LYS A 60 0.11 3.15 -3.25
C LYS A 60 -0.27 1.98 -2.36
N MET A 61 -1.57 1.80 -2.08
CA MET A 61 -2.04 0.64 -1.31
C MET A 61 -1.75 -0.67 -2.02
N PHE A 62 -1.95 -0.73 -3.34
CA PHE A 62 -1.55 -1.89 -4.14
C PHE A 62 -0.06 -2.19 -4.00
N GLY A 63 0.79 -1.15 -4.09
CA GLY A 63 2.22 -1.30 -3.89
C GLY A 63 2.57 -1.73 -2.46
N PHE A 64 1.90 -1.20 -1.46
CA PHE A 64 2.15 -1.50 -0.06
C PHE A 64 1.78 -2.95 0.29
N VAL A 65 0.53 -3.35 -0.03
CA VAL A 65 -0.03 -4.67 0.27
C VAL A 65 0.74 -5.81 -0.43
N ASN A 66 1.20 -5.57 -1.66
CA ASN A 66 2.05 -6.54 -2.38
C ASN A 66 3.52 -6.43 -2.04
N ASP A 67 3.91 -5.56 -1.10
CA ASP A 67 5.29 -5.27 -0.74
C ASP A 67 6.16 -4.90 -1.96
N LEU A 68 5.62 -4.10 -2.87
CA LEU A 68 6.29 -3.59 -4.07
C LEU A 68 6.89 -2.19 -3.87
N LEU A 69 6.58 -1.51 -2.76
CA LEU A 69 7.15 -0.19 -2.50
C LEU A 69 8.68 -0.30 -2.25
N PRO A 70 9.49 0.53 -2.93
CA PRO A 70 10.93 0.50 -2.79
C PRO A 70 11.37 1.14 -1.47
N ASN A 71 12.32 0.48 -0.81
CA ASN A 71 12.99 0.96 0.40
C ASN A 71 14.47 0.54 0.35
N LYS A 72 15.35 1.17 1.13
CA LYS A 72 16.78 0.88 1.03
C LYS A 72 17.12 -0.55 1.42
N GLU A 73 16.37 -1.17 2.34
CA GLU A 73 16.54 -2.58 2.67
C GLU A 73 16.41 -3.47 1.42
N LYS A 74 15.34 -3.31 0.64
CA LYS A 74 15.14 -4.05 -0.62
C LYS A 74 16.12 -3.69 -1.71
N LEU A 75 16.41 -2.39 -1.85
CA LEU A 75 17.35 -1.95 -2.89
C LEU A 75 18.76 -2.51 -2.60
N LEU A 76 19.17 -2.55 -1.33
CA LEU A 76 20.41 -3.19 -0.92
C LEU A 76 20.38 -4.70 -1.17
N SER A 77 19.29 -5.40 -0.80
CA SER A 77 19.18 -6.86 -1.02
C SER A 77 19.20 -7.25 -2.49
N TYR A 78 18.68 -6.38 -3.37
CA TYR A 78 18.68 -6.60 -4.81
C TYR A 78 19.90 -6.01 -5.53
N ASN A 79 20.86 -5.45 -4.79
CA ASN A 79 22.05 -4.79 -5.33
C ASN A 79 21.72 -3.68 -6.36
N ILE A 80 20.67 -2.90 -6.08
CA ILE A 80 20.20 -1.80 -6.92
C ILE A 80 20.73 -0.47 -6.37
N GLY A 81 21.31 0.36 -7.22
CA GLY A 81 21.65 1.75 -6.91
C GLY A 81 22.94 1.96 -6.10
N ASN A 82 23.81 0.95 -6.02
CA ASN A 82 25.10 1.00 -5.30
C ASN A 82 24.97 1.47 -3.84
N LEU A 83 23.85 1.13 -3.19
CA LEU A 83 23.67 1.41 -1.77
C LEU A 83 24.64 0.56 -0.95
N THR A 84 25.30 1.19 0.02
CA THR A 84 26.20 0.51 0.97
C THR A 84 25.54 0.23 2.31
N SER A 85 24.33 0.77 2.53
CA SER A 85 23.62 0.68 3.80
C SER A 85 22.11 0.80 3.61
N ALA A 86 21.36 0.05 4.40
CA ALA A 86 19.90 0.12 4.51
C ALA A 86 19.42 1.14 5.55
N VAL A 87 20.31 1.99 6.07
CA VAL A 87 19.97 2.93 7.15
C VAL A 87 19.10 4.09 6.64
N CYS A 88 18.04 4.39 7.39
CA CYS A 88 17.13 5.51 7.21
C CYS A 88 17.84 6.83 7.49
N ASP A 89 17.83 7.74 6.52
CA ASP A 89 18.53 9.04 6.61
C ASP A 89 17.96 9.97 7.69
N LYS A 90 16.74 9.68 8.17
CA LYS A 90 16.01 10.55 9.12
C LYS A 90 16.26 10.21 10.58
N CYS A 91 16.44 8.92 10.89
CA CYS A 91 16.51 8.48 12.29
C CYS A 91 17.51 7.35 12.56
N GLY A 92 18.25 6.86 11.56
CA GLY A 92 19.27 5.85 11.75
C GLY A 92 18.76 4.40 11.86
N GLY A 93 17.44 4.16 11.87
CA GLY A 93 16.86 2.82 11.82
C GLY A 93 17.03 2.12 10.47
N ILE A 94 16.63 0.85 10.37
CA ILE A 94 16.62 0.13 9.08
C ILE A 94 15.44 0.63 8.24
N ASP A 95 15.72 1.11 7.02
CA ASP A 95 14.73 1.65 6.10
C ASP A 95 13.94 0.53 5.42
N SER A 96 12.88 0.09 6.11
CA SER A 96 11.87 -0.85 5.63
C SER A 96 10.51 -0.15 5.45
N ASN A 97 9.55 -0.84 4.81
CA ASN A 97 8.18 -0.32 4.68
C ASN A 97 7.51 -0.17 6.05
N SER A 98 7.70 -1.14 6.97
CA SER A 98 7.22 -1.05 8.35
C SER A 98 7.81 0.16 9.07
N HIS A 99 9.12 0.35 8.93
CA HIS A 99 9.83 1.46 9.55
C HIS A 99 9.28 2.83 9.09
N ARG A 100 9.13 3.02 7.78
CA ARG A 100 8.62 4.26 7.18
C ARG A 100 7.21 4.63 7.60
N ILE A 101 6.43 3.64 8.03
CA ILE A 101 5.04 3.85 8.43
C ILE A 101 4.91 4.00 9.95
N LYS A 102 5.56 3.14 10.74
CA LYS A 102 5.25 2.92 12.16
C LYS A 102 6.36 3.36 13.12
N GLU A 103 7.61 3.42 12.67
CA GLU A 103 8.76 3.59 13.57
C GLU A 103 9.48 4.91 13.37
N CYS A 104 9.60 5.38 12.13
CA CYS A 104 10.24 6.65 11.82
C CYS A 104 9.51 7.79 12.58
N PRO A 105 10.21 8.67 13.33
CA PRO A 105 9.58 9.50 14.37
C PRO A 105 8.32 10.27 13.94
N ARG A 106 8.37 10.99 12.80
CA ARG A 106 7.21 11.75 12.31
C ARG A 106 6.12 10.88 11.68
N ALA A 107 6.50 9.76 11.05
CA ALA A 107 5.54 8.81 10.51
C ALA A 107 4.79 8.10 11.64
N LYS A 108 5.50 7.76 12.72
CA LYS A 108 4.96 7.19 13.95
C LYS A 108 3.93 8.11 14.60
N GLU A 109 4.23 9.42 14.70
CA GLU A 109 3.26 10.40 15.23
C GLU A 109 1.95 10.39 14.42
N VAL A 110 2.07 10.41 13.09
CA VAL A 110 0.94 10.32 12.17
C VAL A 110 0.17 9.01 12.35
N TRP A 111 0.89 7.88 12.44
CA TRP A 111 0.33 6.54 12.63
C TRP A 111 -0.48 6.43 13.91
N GLU A 112 0.12 6.84 15.04
CA GLU A 112 -0.51 6.77 16.35
C GLU A 112 -1.74 7.67 16.43
N TRP A 113 -1.69 8.87 15.85
CA TRP A 113 -2.85 9.75 15.82
C TRP A 113 -4.00 9.10 15.05
N SER A 114 -3.75 8.59 13.85
CA SER A 114 -4.78 7.91 13.04
C SER A 114 -5.30 6.65 13.72
N SER A 115 -4.43 5.85 14.35
CA SER A 115 -4.81 4.65 15.12
C SER A 115 -5.74 4.99 16.27
N ARG A 116 -5.44 6.06 17.03
CA ARG A 116 -6.31 6.54 18.11
C ARG A 116 -7.67 6.98 17.61
N ILE A 117 -7.76 7.62 16.44
CA ILE A 117 -9.05 7.99 15.85
C ILE A 117 -9.86 6.73 15.51
N VAL A 118 -9.25 5.75 14.86
CA VAL A 118 -9.92 4.49 14.50
C VAL A 118 -10.45 3.76 15.74
N GLN A 119 -9.60 3.57 16.76
CA GLN A 119 -9.97 2.82 17.96
C GLN A 119 -10.96 3.59 18.82
N ASN A 120 -10.72 4.88 19.08
CA ASN A 120 -11.50 5.62 20.07
C ASN A 120 -12.76 6.27 19.50
N ARG A 121 -12.69 6.78 18.27
CA ARG A 121 -13.82 7.49 17.63
C ARG A 121 -14.69 6.53 16.83
N TYR A 122 -14.09 5.70 15.99
CA TYR A 122 -14.82 4.75 15.16
C TYR A 122 -15.13 3.43 15.86
N LYS A 123 -14.60 3.23 17.09
CA LYS A 123 -14.85 2.05 17.93
C LYS A 123 -14.50 0.73 17.24
N MET A 124 -13.50 0.76 16.35
CA MET A 124 -13.04 -0.42 15.64
C MET A 124 -12.00 -1.16 16.47
N ASN A 125 -12.24 -2.45 16.69
CA ASN A 125 -11.31 -3.33 17.39
C ASN A 125 -10.24 -3.84 16.43
N VAL A 126 -9.22 -3.01 16.20
CA VAL A 126 -8.06 -3.35 15.36
C VAL A 126 -6.78 -3.17 16.17
N VAL A 127 -5.83 -4.09 15.98
CA VAL A 127 -4.50 -3.97 16.59
C VAL A 127 -3.71 -2.92 15.84
N ASP A 128 -3.85 -2.90 14.52
CA ASP A 128 -3.15 -1.97 13.64
C ASP A 128 -4.05 -1.40 12.55
N LEU A 129 -3.67 -0.26 11.97
CA LEU A 129 -4.47 0.37 10.89
C LEU A 129 -4.56 -0.52 9.64
N GLU A 130 -3.57 -1.38 9.42
CA GLU A 130 -3.54 -2.32 8.31
C GLU A 130 -4.62 -3.40 8.43
N ASP A 131 -5.03 -3.74 9.66
CA ASP A 131 -6.06 -4.74 9.92
C ASP A 131 -7.42 -4.34 9.33
N ILE A 132 -7.67 -3.03 9.20
CA ILE A 132 -8.89 -2.48 8.60
C ILE A 132 -9.08 -3.00 7.17
N LEU A 133 -7.98 -3.25 6.44
CA LEU A 133 -8.04 -3.78 5.07
C LEU A 133 -8.61 -5.20 5.03
N GLN A 134 -8.48 -5.96 6.12
CA GLN A 134 -8.90 -7.36 6.22
C GLN A 134 -10.31 -7.52 6.78
N LEU A 135 -10.92 -6.44 7.25
CA LEU A 135 -12.28 -6.46 7.77
C LEU A 135 -13.27 -6.58 6.63
N ASP A 136 -14.28 -7.41 6.87
CA ASP A 136 -15.47 -7.44 6.04
C ASP A 136 -16.29 -6.21 6.40
N LEU A 137 -16.40 -5.30 5.44
CA LEU A 137 -17.11 -4.04 5.60
C LEU A 137 -18.37 -4.05 4.73
N ASP A 138 -18.98 -5.20 4.43
CA ASP A 138 -20.01 -5.31 3.40
C ASP A 138 -21.27 -4.45 3.63
N GLU A 139 -21.52 -4.03 4.87
CA GLU A 139 -22.56 -3.04 5.24
C GLU A 139 -21.94 -1.73 5.76
N LYS A 140 -20.92 -1.22 5.04
CA LYS A 140 -20.11 -0.05 5.43
C LYS A 140 -20.90 1.05 6.12
N SER A 141 -20.84 1.09 7.44
CA SER A 141 -21.24 2.26 8.21
C SER A 141 -20.38 3.46 7.79
N GLU A 142 -20.90 4.67 7.95
CA GLU A 142 -20.15 5.89 7.67
C GLU A 142 -18.81 5.93 8.44
N SER A 143 -18.78 5.34 9.64
CA SER A 143 -17.58 5.23 10.47
C SER A 143 -16.57 4.24 9.91
N GLU A 144 -16.99 3.08 9.41
CA GLU A 144 -16.09 2.11 8.76
C GLU A 144 -15.51 2.66 7.46
N LYS A 145 -16.31 3.37 6.66
CA LYS A 145 -15.80 4.06 5.46
C LYS A 145 -14.75 5.10 5.85
N ALA A 146 -15.02 5.89 6.89
CA ALA A 146 -14.11 6.93 7.35
C ALA A 146 -12.81 6.32 7.93
N ALA A 147 -12.90 5.19 8.63
CA ALA A 147 -11.75 4.45 9.13
C ALA A 147 -10.89 3.90 8.00
N LEU A 148 -11.49 3.24 7.00
CA LEU A 148 -10.79 2.75 5.82
C LEU A 148 -10.12 3.89 5.04
N TRP A 149 -10.86 4.99 4.82
CA TRP A 149 -10.30 6.17 4.17
C TRP A 149 -9.10 6.73 4.95
N LEU A 150 -9.22 6.87 6.27
CA LEU A 150 -8.16 7.39 7.13
C LEU A 150 -6.92 6.50 7.12
N ALA A 151 -7.11 5.18 7.20
CA ALA A 151 -6.03 4.20 7.16
C ALA A 151 -5.26 4.27 5.84
N VAL A 152 -5.98 4.22 4.72
CA VAL A 152 -5.40 4.32 3.38
C VAL A 152 -4.69 5.66 3.18
N LYS A 153 -5.31 6.77 3.63
CA LYS A 153 -4.70 8.11 3.53
C LYS A 153 -3.43 8.20 4.35
N THR A 154 -3.42 7.62 5.55
CA THR A 154 -2.28 7.61 6.48
C THR A 154 -1.10 6.83 5.88
N ILE A 155 -1.35 5.61 5.41
CA ILE A 155 -0.33 4.78 4.73
C ILE A 155 0.23 5.53 3.52
N SER A 156 -0.64 6.02 2.63
CA SER A 156 -0.24 6.76 1.45
C SER A 156 0.58 8.02 1.77
N TYR A 157 0.21 8.73 2.84
CA TYR A 157 0.88 9.94 3.29
C TYR A 157 2.29 9.67 3.80
N ASN A 158 2.48 8.60 4.59
CA ASN A 158 3.79 8.23 5.13
C ASN A 158 4.79 7.79 4.05
N PHE A 159 4.32 7.34 2.88
CA PHE A 159 5.17 7.02 1.72
C PHE A 159 5.47 8.20 0.78
N ARG A 160 5.20 9.44 1.18
CA ARG A 160 5.60 10.60 0.39
C ARG A 160 7.11 10.84 0.49
N ILE A 161 7.64 11.52 -0.53
CA ILE A 161 9.05 11.93 -0.58
C ILE A 161 9.33 12.94 0.54
N SER A 162 8.42 13.90 0.74
CA SER A 162 8.49 14.87 1.82
C SER A 162 8.35 14.20 3.17
N GLU A 163 8.98 14.77 4.19
CA GLU A 163 8.85 14.27 5.55
C GLU A 163 7.39 14.37 6.04
N PRO A 164 6.82 13.30 6.63
CA PRO A 164 5.47 13.35 7.18
C PRO A 164 5.37 14.44 8.26
N SER A 165 4.21 15.10 8.32
CA SER A 165 3.86 16.01 9.40
C SER A 165 2.39 15.84 9.75
N LEU A 166 2.11 15.60 11.03
CA LEU A 166 0.72 15.47 11.49
C LEU A 166 -0.09 16.74 11.24
N PHE A 167 0.55 17.91 11.37
CA PHE A 167 -0.09 19.19 11.05
C PHE A 167 -0.53 19.25 9.59
N VAL A 168 0.38 18.91 8.66
CA VAL A 168 0.10 18.94 7.22
C VAL A 168 -0.96 17.89 6.85
N LEU A 169 -0.91 16.69 7.42
CA LEU A 169 -1.95 15.68 7.19
C LEU A 169 -3.33 16.19 7.65
N LYS A 170 -3.44 16.77 8.85
CA LYS A 170 -4.69 17.33 9.35
C LYS A 170 -5.21 18.46 8.46
N GLN A 171 -4.31 19.32 7.97
CA GLN A 171 -4.66 20.38 7.02
C GLN A 171 -5.21 19.79 5.72
N GLU A 172 -4.54 18.80 5.12
CA GLU A 172 -5.01 18.14 3.90
C GLU A 172 -6.38 17.47 4.09
N ILE A 173 -6.62 16.85 5.25
CA ILE A 173 -7.93 16.27 5.57
C ILE A 173 -9.00 17.36 5.64
N ARG A 174 -8.73 18.50 6.29
CA ARG A 174 -9.68 19.64 6.36
C ARG A 174 -9.97 20.21 4.97
N GLU A 175 -8.94 20.39 4.16
CA GLU A 175 -9.06 20.91 2.79
C GLU A 175 -9.86 19.96 1.90
N HIS A 176 -9.55 18.66 1.95
CA HIS A 176 -10.31 17.64 1.21
C HIS A 176 -11.79 17.64 1.62
N ARG A 177 -12.07 17.72 2.92
CA ARG A 177 -13.44 17.83 3.45
C ARG A 177 -14.16 19.08 2.97
N TRP A 178 -13.48 20.21 2.92
CA TRP A 178 -14.07 21.47 2.47
C TRP A 178 -14.39 21.43 0.98
N ASN A 179 -13.43 21.00 0.17
CA ASN A 179 -13.54 20.95 -1.28
C ASN A 179 -14.58 19.93 -1.75
N GLU A 180 -14.66 18.78 -1.07
CA GLU A 180 -15.58 17.68 -1.41
C GLU A 180 -16.79 17.58 -0.47
N ARG A 181 -17.15 18.66 0.24
CA ARG A 181 -18.15 18.65 1.33
C ARG A 181 -19.44 17.89 1.05
N LYS A 182 -19.97 17.99 -0.18
CA LYS A 182 -21.20 17.29 -0.59
C LYS A 182 -20.98 15.78 -0.64
N ASN A 183 -19.92 15.35 -1.34
CA ASN A 183 -19.55 13.94 -1.48
C ASN A 183 -19.17 13.33 -0.14
N ILE A 184 -18.35 14.05 0.64
CA ILE A 184 -17.94 13.61 1.98
C ILE A 184 -19.14 13.38 2.89
N ARG A 185 -20.12 14.30 2.88
CA ARG A 185 -21.33 14.13 3.69
C ARG A 185 -22.18 12.94 3.21
N ILE A 186 -22.23 12.66 1.92
CA ILE A 186 -22.96 11.50 1.37
C ILE A 186 -22.26 10.19 1.73
N ILE A 187 -20.93 10.14 1.68
CA ILE A 187 -20.16 8.91 1.86
C ILE A 187 -19.90 8.63 3.34
N PHE A 188 -19.50 9.64 4.10
CA PHE A 188 -18.98 9.52 5.47
C PHE A 188 -19.86 10.22 6.51
N GLY A 189 -20.96 10.88 6.11
CA GLY A 189 -21.76 11.72 7.01
C GLY A 189 -20.91 12.69 7.83
N ASN A 190 -20.97 12.54 9.16
CA ASN A 190 -20.16 13.32 10.11
C ASN A 190 -18.89 12.59 10.59
N SER A 191 -18.67 11.35 10.14
CA SER A 191 -17.61 10.47 10.63
C SER A 191 -16.21 10.99 10.28
N LEU A 192 -16.05 11.69 9.15
CA LEU A 192 -14.75 12.28 8.77
C LEU A 192 -14.44 13.61 9.50
N ASN A 193 -15.27 14.05 10.46
CA ASN A 193 -15.00 15.26 11.25
C ASN A 193 -14.00 15.03 12.40
N ILE A 194 -12.73 14.83 12.04
CA ILE A 194 -11.68 14.32 12.94
C ILE A 194 -10.53 15.30 13.23
N CYS A 195 -10.54 16.49 12.61
CA CYS A 195 -9.51 17.50 12.73
C CYS A 195 -10.03 18.77 13.38
#